data_AF-A0A4U1FK64-F1
#
_entry.id   AF-A0A4U1FK64-F1
#
_cell.length_a   1.000
_cell.length_b   1.000
_cell.length_c   1.000
_cell.angle_alpha   90.00
_cell.angle_beta   90.00
_cell.angle_gamma   90.00
#
_symmetry.space_group_name_H-M   'P 1'
#
loop_
_entity.id
_entity.type
_entity.pdbx_description
1 polymer ?
#
loop_
_entity_poly.entity_id
_entity_poly.type
_entity_poly.pdbx_seq_one_letter_code
_entity_poly.pdbx_strand_id
1 'polypeptide(L)'
;MGSQVICCVALCLLGAGTVDGRVTQTPKYLFKVEGRDVTLKCEQEFGYDAMYWYRQDPGQGLRLIYYSQVVKDVQKGDIAEGYSASREKKSLFPLTLTSTQKNQTALYLCATNIDTVKQSHLPSAHKCGPSPASPPAGSGLSALVSQHPSRAICKSGASVTIQCRSGTLQATTAYWYHQFPKQGLVLIATSNEGSDATYEQGYTKAKYPVSHPNLTFTSLMVTNVHPADSSLYFCGVRDTALGRDERPKQEPL
;
A
#
# COMPACT_ATOMS: atom_id res chain seq x y z
N MET A 1 43.16 -2.45 -40.48
CA MET A 1 42.94 -3.41 -39.38
C MET A 1 42.43 -2.60 -38.20
N GLY A 2 41.14 -2.35 -37.98
CA GLY A 2 40.00 -3.25 -38.13
C GLY A 2 39.59 -3.72 -36.73
N SER A 3 38.66 -3.02 -36.08
CA SER A 3 37.76 -3.60 -35.07
C SER A 3 36.65 -2.59 -34.76
N GLN A 4 35.57 -2.64 -35.53
CA GLN A 4 34.29 -2.05 -35.13
C GLN A 4 33.72 -2.94 -34.03
N VAL A 5 33.66 -2.43 -32.81
CA VAL A 5 32.86 -3.07 -31.75
C VAL A 5 31.42 -2.64 -31.99
N ILE A 6 30.73 -3.44 -32.80
CA ILE A 6 29.29 -3.40 -32.95
C ILE A 6 28.70 -3.85 -31.62
N CYS A 7 28.35 -2.89 -30.76
CA CYS A 7 27.58 -3.17 -29.56
C CYS A 7 26.13 -3.44 -29.97
N CYS A 8 25.86 -4.69 -30.35
CA CYS A 8 24.51 -5.21 -30.53
C CYS A 8 23.76 -5.09 -29.20
N VAL A 9 23.03 -3.99 -29.00
CA VAL A 9 21.97 -3.95 -28.00
C VAL A 9 20.87 -4.86 -28.54
N ALA A 10 20.95 -6.15 -28.17
CA ALA A 10 19.88 -7.09 -28.37
C ALA A 10 18.65 -6.54 -27.64
N LEU A 11 17.71 -6.03 -28.41
CA LEU A 11 16.38 -5.64 -27.96
C LEU A 11 15.65 -6.94 -27.60
N CYS A 12 15.84 -7.44 -26.38
CA CYS A 12 15.05 -8.55 -25.85
C CYS A 12 13.64 -8.04 -25.56
N LEU A 13 12.80 -8.03 -26.60
CA LEU A 13 11.35 -8.07 -26.47
C LEU A 13 10.97 -9.46 -25.97
N LEU A 14 10.91 -9.61 -24.64
CA LEU A 14 10.19 -10.72 -24.02
C LEU A 14 9.01 -10.14 -23.26
N GLY A 15 7.87 -10.10 -23.97
CA GLY A 15 6.57 -10.10 -23.33
C GLY A 15 6.25 -11.52 -22.87
N ALA A 16 6.04 -11.69 -21.58
CA ALA A 16 5.27 -12.78 -21.00
C ALA A 16 4.40 -12.15 -19.91
N GLY A 17 3.08 -12.21 -20.11
CA GLY A 17 2.11 -11.50 -19.28
C GLY A 17 2.05 -12.04 -17.87
N THR A 18 2.20 -11.14 -16.90
CA THR A 18 1.66 -11.31 -15.56
C THR A 18 0.24 -10.77 -15.58
N VAL A 19 -0.72 -11.61 -15.19
CA VAL A 19 -2.07 -11.13 -14.82
C VAL A 19 -1.90 -10.51 -13.43
N ASP A 20 -1.43 -9.27 -13.41
CA ASP A 20 -1.22 -8.51 -12.18
C ASP A 20 -1.99 -7.19 -12.35
N GLY A 21 -2.81 -6.83 -11.35
CA GLY A 21 -3.80 -5.75 -11.43
C GLY A 21 -3.20 -4.49 -12.06
N ARG A 22 -3.57 -4.17 -13.30
CA ARG A 22 -2.80 -3.33 -14.20
C ARG A 22 -3.02 -1.86 -13.89
N VAL A 23 -2.42 -1.42 -12.78
CA VAL A 23 -2.25 -0.02 -12.43
C VAL A 23 -0.93 0.46 -13.02
N THR A 24 -0.99 1.42 -13.93
CA THR A 24 0.16 2.02 -14.58
C THR A 24 0.42 3.41 -14.02
N GLN A 25 1.58 3.60 -13.39
CA GLN A 25 2.02 4.89 -12.90
C GLN A 25 3.07 5.53 -13.84
N THR A 26 2.83 6.78 -14.22
CA THR A 26 3.72 7.55 -15.11
C THR A 26 3.96 8.95 -14.57
N PRO A 27 5.22 9.43 -14.49
CA PRO A 27 6.46 8.72 -14.77
C PRO A 27 6.87 7.76 -13.62
N LYS A 28 7.61 6.70 -13.93
CA LYS A 28 8.14 5.75 -12.92
C LYS A 28 9.23 6.36 -12.04
N TYR A 29 10.03 7.25 -12.63
CA TYR A 29 11.07 8.00 -11.94
C TYR A 29 11.00 9.44 -12.42
N LEU A 30 11.09 10.38 -11.49
CA LEU A 30 11.11 11.80 -11.82
C LEU A 30 12.18 12.51 -11.00
N PHE A 31 13.08 13.19 -11.71
CA PHE A 31 14.05 14.11 -11.14
C PHE A 31 13.66 15.51 -11.63
N LYS A 32 13.43 16.45 -10.71
CA LYS A 32 13.04 17.82 -11.09
C LYS A 32 13.63 18.86 -10.16
N VAL A 33 13.73 20.08 -10.72
CA VAL A 33 14.15 21.31 -10.04
C VAL A 33 12.98 21.85 -9.23
N GLU A 34 13.28 22.36 -8.02
CA GLU A 34 12.32 22.95 -7.07
C GLU A 34 11.44 24.05 -7.69
N GLY A 35 10.26 24.25 -7.11
CA GLY A 35 9.35 25.35 -7.44
C GLY A 35 8.51 25.16 -8.70
N ARG A 36 8.50 23.97 -9.30
CA ARG A 36 7.64 23.66 -10.46
C ARG A 36 6.58 22.63 -10.12
N ASP A 37 5.43 22.74 -10.76
CA ASP A 37 4.38 21.75 -10.63
C ASP A 37 4.77 20.44 -11.34
N VAL A 38 4.31 19.33 -10.75
CA VAL A 38 4.56 17.97 -11.24
C VAL A 38 3.29 17.18 -11.21
N THR A 39 2.88 16.61 -12.33
CA THR A 39 1.75 15.68 -12.38
C THR A 39 2.23 14.24 -12.55
N LEU A 40 1.91 13.41 -11.56
CA LEU A 40 1.96 11.95 -11.64
C LEU A 40 0.62 11.44 -12.16
N LYS A 41 0.65 10.48 -13.08
CA LYS A 41 -0.54 9.84 -13.65
C LYS A 41 -0.64 8.42 -13.11
N CYS A 42 -1.86 8.03 -12.77
CA CYS A 42 -2.21 6.66 -12.45
C CYS A 42 -3.36 6.21 -13.34
N GLU A 43 -3.12 5.16 -14.11
CA GLU A 43 -4.09 4.58 -15.04
C GLU A 43 -4.42 3.15 -14.62
N GLN A 44 -5.68 2.75 -14.73
CA GLN A 44 -6.10 1.37 -14.50
C GLN A 44 -6.85 0.82 -15.72
N GLU A 45 -6.76 -0.49 -15.92
CA GLU A 45 -7.45 -1.16 -17.04
C GLU A 45 -8.77 -1.83 -16.64
N PHE A 46 -8.94 -2.15 -15.35
CA PHE A 46 -10.02 -3.02 -14.88
C PHE A 46 -11.28 -2.29 -14.37
N GLY A 47 -11.31 -0.96 -14.45
CA GLY A 47 -12.51 -0.18 -14.15
C GLY A 47 -12.99 -0.28 -12.70
N TYR A 48 -12.09 -0.50 -11.74
CA TYR A 48 -12.38 -0.43 -10.31
C TYR A 48 -12.89 0.95 -9.90
N ASP A 49 -13.79 1.00 -8.92
CA ASP A 49 -14.41 2.26 -8.50
C ASP A 49 -13.40 3.16 -7.79
N ALA A 50 -12.77 2.61 -6.74
CA ALA A 50 -11.86 3.38 -5.92
C ALA A 50 -10.42 3.37 -6.45
N MET A 51 -9.82 4.57 -6.49
CA MET A 51 -8.39 4.77 -6.71
C MET A 51 -7.82 5.66 -5.62
N TYR A 52 -6.55 5.45 -5.31
CA TYR A 52 -5.86 6.04 -4.16
C TYR A 52 -4.47 6.50 -4.56
N TRP A 53 -4.02 7.60 -3.95
CA TRP A 53 -2.65 8.07 -4.00
C TRP A 53 -2.05 8.05 -2.60
N TYR A 54 -0.89 7.41 -2.49
CA TYR A 54 -0.11 7.31 -1.28
C TYR A 54 1.28 7.93 -1.45
N ARG A 55 1.82 8.40 -0.34
CA ARG A 55 3.22 8.77 -0.17
C ARG A 55 3.90 7.78 0.78
N GLN A 56 5.12 7.38 0.46
CA GLN A 56 5.98 6.59 1.33
C GLN A 56 7.33 7.28 1.48
N ASP A 57 7.65 7.66 2.71
CA ASP A 57 8.97 8.19 3.06
C ASP A 57 9.80 7.09 3.75
N PRO A 58 11.14 7.12 3.65
CA PRO A 58 11.99 6.13 4.30
C PRO A 58 11.69 5.98 5.79
N GLY A 59 11.41 4.75 6.24
CA GLY A 59 11.09 4.45 7.63
C GLY A 59 9.71 4.92 8.10
N GLN A 60 8.89 5.47 7.20
CA GLN A 60 7.51 5.85 7.45
C GLN A 60 6.56 4.89 6.70
N GLY A 61 5.38 4.65 7.26
CA GLY A 61 4.34 3.88 6.57
C GLY A 61 3.75 4.62 5.37
N LEU A 62 2.82 3.97 4.68
CA LEU A 62 2.03 4.61 3.62
C LEU A 62 1.12 5.69 4.20
N ARG A 63 1.17 6.91 3.64
CA ARG A 63 0.28 8.02 3.96
C ARG A 63 -0.65 8.32 2.82
N LEU A 64 -1.95 8.41 3.10
CA LEU A 64 -2.94 8.73 2.08
C LEU A 64 -2.88 10.22 1.72
N ILE A 65 -2.72 10.53 0.44
CA ILE A 65 -2.76 11.90 -0.09
C ILE A 65 -4.19 12.23 -0.53
N TYR A 66 -4.74 11.41 -1.43
CA TYR A 66 -6.08 11.55 -2.01
C TYR A 66 -6.67 10.20 -2.36
N TYR A 67 -8.00 10.11 -2.36
CA TYR A 67 -8.73 8.98 -2.91
C TYR A 67 -9.99 9.42 -3.64
N SER A 68 -10.54 8.53 -4.48
CA SER A 68 -11.75 8.81 -5.22
C SER A 68 -12.46 7.49 -5.51
N GLN A 69 -13.71 7.37 -5.04
CA GLN A 69 -14.58 6.21 -5.30
C GLN A 69 -15.50 6.44 -6.50
N VAL A 70 -15.82 7.70 -6.77
CA VAL A 70 -16.73 8.11 -7.85
C VAL A 70 -16.02 9.14 -8.72
N VAL A 71 -16.27 9.10 -10.02
CA VAL A 71 -15.74 10.07 -10.99
C VAL A 71 -16.24 11.47 -10.61
N LYS A 72 -15.37 12.49 -10.74
CA LYS A 72 -15.54 13.88 -10.30
C LYS A 72 -15.62 14.10 -8.79
N ASP A 73 -15.59 13.04 -7.99
CA ASP A 73 -15.57 13.15 -6.53
C ASP A 73 -14.19 12.70 -5.99
N VAL A 74 -13.44 13.67 -5.46
CA VAL A 74 -12.08 13.47 -4.96
C VAL A 74 -12.02 13.89 -3.50
N GLN A 75 -11.62 12.95 -2.66
CA GLN A 75 -11.60 13.06 -1.21
C GLN A 75 -10.16 13.18 -0.71
N LYS A 76 -9.92 14.10 0.24
CA LYS A 76 -8.60 14.34 0.83
C LYS A 76 -8.21 13.21 1.79
N GLY A 77 -6.95 12.82 1.76
CA GLY A 77 -6.33 11.97 2.79
C GLY A 77 -5.64 12.78 3.89
N ASP A 78 -4.81 12.10 4.68
CA ASP A 78 -4.09 12.65 5.83
C ASP A 78 -3.11 13.78 5.45
N ILE A 79 -2.58 13.76 4.22
CA ILE A 79 -1.51 14.67 3.77
C ILE A 79 -1.80 15.35 2.43
N ALA A 80 -3.01 15.86 2.24
CA ALA A 80 -3.43 16.50 0.99
C ALA A 80 -2.78 17.87 0.71
N GLU A 81 -2.17 18.52 1.72
CA GLU A 81 -1.57 19.85 1.56
C GLU A 81 -0.34 19.83 0.64
N GLY A 82 -0.25 20.81 -0.27
CA GLY A 82 0.81 20.86 -1.30
C GLY A 82 0.58 19.90 -2.48
N TYR A 83 -0.61 19.30 -2.57
CA TYR A 83 -1.04 18.45 -3.66
C TYR A 83 -2.41 18.89 -4.20
N SER A 84 -2.69 18.52 -5.43
CA SER A 84 -4.02 18.58 -6.03
C SER A 84 -4.28 17.31 -6.84
N ALA A 85 -5.53 16.84 -6.89
CA ALA A 85 -5.91 15.66 -7.65
C ALA A 85 -7.26 15.88 -8.33
N SER A 86 -7.47 15.24 -9.47
CA SER A 86 -8.75 15.26 -10.20
C SER A 86 -9.09 13.86 -10.71
N ARG A 87 -10.39 13.56 -10.83
CA ARG A 87 -10.87 12.27 -11.33
C ARG A 87 -11.88 12.48 -12.45
N GLU A 88 -11.41 12.89 -13.62
CA GLU A 88 -12.29 13.12 -14.78
C GLU A 88 -12.76 11.82 -15.45
N LYS A 89 -11.96 10.75 -15.31
CA LYS A 89 -12.27 9.43 -15.89
C LYS A 89 -12.10 8.35 -14.84
N LYS A 90 -12.94 7.31 -14.90
CA LYS A 90 -12.83 6.15 -14.00
C LYS A 90 -11.45 5.48 -14.09
N SER A 91 -10.87 5.44 -15.29
CA SER A 91 -9.59 4.79 -15.54
C SER A 91 -8.36 5.63 -15.19
N LEU A 92 -8.49 6.91 -14.85
CA LEU A 92 -7.35 7.82 -14.73
C LEU A 92 -7.48 8.72 -13.49
N PHE A 93 -6.45 8.69 -12.64
CA PHE A 93 -6.39 9.51 -11.42
C PHE A 93 -5.06 10.26 -11.32
N PRO A 94 -4.92 11.46 -11.89
CA PRO A 94 -3.72 12.29 -11.76
C PRO A 94 -3.56 12.90 -10.37
N LEU A 95 -2.31 12.98 -9.91
CA LEU A 95 -1.89 13.72 -8.73
C LEU A 95 -0.87 14.79 -9.15
N THR A 96 -1.14 16.04 -8.83
CA THR A 96 -0.23 17.17 -9.06
C THR A 96 0.38 17.62 -7.74
N LEU A 97 1.70 17.64 -7.66
CA LEU A 97 2.47 18.28 -6.60
C LEU A 97 2.58 19.76 -6.95
N THR A 98 2.08 20.64 -6.08
CA THR A 98 2.11 22.09 -6.31
C THR A 98 3.37 22.72 -5.71
N SER A 99 4.07 23.55 -6.47
CA SER A 99 5.29 24.26 -6.05
C SER A 99 6.31 23.34 -5.33
N THR A 100 6.85 22.38 -6.08
CA THR A 100 7.68 21.28 -5.52
C THR A 100 8.75 21.76 -4.52
N GLN A 101 8.62 21.30 -3.28
CA GLN A 101 9.56 21.57 -2.18
C GLN A 101 10.47 20.36 -1.93
N LYS A 102 11.68 20.56 -1.37
CA LYS A 102 12.59 19.45 -0.99
C LYS A 102 11.91 18.37 -0.14
N ASN A 103 11.00 18.79 0.74
CA ASN A 103 10.23 17.93 1.62
C ASN A 103 9.14 17.10 0.91
N GLN A 104 9.01 17.16 -0.42
CA GLN A 104 8.14 16.32 -1.25
C GLN A 104 8.91 15.25 -2.03
N THR A 105 10.20 15.04 -1.71
CA THR A 105 10.98 13.93 -2.26
C THR A 105 10.61 12.63 -1.52
N ALA A 106 9.82 11.78 -2.16
CA ALA A 106 9.35 10.51 -1.60
C ALA A 106 8.98 9.50 -2.70
N LEU A 107 8.66 8.27 -2.31
CA LEU A 107 8.00 7.33 -3.21
C LEU A 107 6.50 7.63 -3.24
N TYR A 108 5.93 7.71 -4.44
CA TYR A 108 4.50 7.92 -4.65
C TYR A 108 3.88 6.68 -5.26
N LEU A 109 2.84 6.16 -4.62
CA LEU A 109 2.22 4.89 -4.99
C LEU A 109 0.74 5.13 -5.31
N CYS A 110 0.27 4.53 -6.40
CA CYS A 110 -1.14 4.50 -6.73
C CYS A 110 -1.69 3.08 -6.55
N ALA A 111 -2.93 3.00 -6.10
CA ALA A 111 -3.62 1.74 -5.83
C ALA A 111 -5.09 1.83 -6.23
N THR A 112 -5.72 0.69 -6.49
CA THR A 112 -7.17 0.55 -6.65
C THR A 112 -7.79 -0.14 -5.42
N ASN A 113 -9.12 -0.35 -5.37
CA ASN A 113 -9.77 -1.05 -4.25
C ASN A 113 -9.43 -2.55 -4.13
N ILE A 114 -8.67 -3.12 -5.07
CA ILE A 114 -8.00 -4.40 -4.86
C ILE A 114 -6.71 -4.23 -4.04
N ASP A 115 -5.99 -3.11 -4.20
CA ASP A 115 -4.60 -2.95 -3.76
C ASP A 115 -4.42 -2.15 -2.47
N THR A 116 -5.50 -1.75 -1.78
CA THR A 116 -5.37 -0.86 -0.61
C THR A 116 -4.89 -1.58 0.66
N VAL A 117 -3.57 -1.51 0.86
CA VAL A 117 -2.96 -1.52 2.19
C VAL A 117 -3.09 -0.12 2.80
N LYS A 118 -3.71 -0.01 3.98
CA LYS A 118 -3.69 1.23 4.79
C LYS A 118 -2.78 0.99 5.99
N GLN A 119 -1.66 1.70 6.12
CA GLN A 119 -0.71 1.52 7.22
C GLN A 119 -0.80 2.64 8.25
N SER A 120 -0.66 2.31 9.53
CA SER A 120 -0.63 3.25 10.65
C SER A 120 0.75 3.87 10.88
N HIS A 121 0.75 5.15 11.29
CA HIS A 121 1.89 5.84 11.86
C HIS A 121 2.03 5.50 13.34
N LEU A 122 3.21 5.04 13.74
CA LEU A 122 3.79 5.34 15.05
C LEU A 122 5.20 5.88 14.80
N PRO A 123 5.61 7.00 15.43
CA PRO A 123 6.94 7.54 15.25
C PRO A 123 7.99 6.54 15.72
N SER A 124 8.99 6.31 14.85
CA SER A 124 10.24 5.69 15.26
C SER A 124 10.93 6.62 16.26
N ALA A 125 10.97 6.22 17.52
CA ALA A 125 11.87 6.78 18.53
C ALA A 125 12.47 5.65 19.38
N HIS A 126 13.77 5.76 19.59
CA HIS A 126 14.61 4.80 20.30
C HIS A 126 14.30 4.74 21.81
N LYS A 127 14.19 3.54 22.38
CA LYS A 127 15.12 2.94 23.37
C LYS A 127 14.51 1.72 24.06
N CYS A 128 15.31 0.66 24.23
CA CYS A 128 15.09 -0.34 25.28
C CYS A 128 15.51 0.25 26.63
N GLY A 129 14.65 0.13 27.65
CA GLY A 129 14.92 0.50 29.04
C GLY A 129 13.61 0.74 29.82
N PRO A 130 13.54 0.47 31.14
CA PRO A 130 12.28 0.49 31.89
C PRO A 130 11.76 1.92 32.11
N SER A 131 10.44 2.08 31.96
CA SER A 131 9.69 3.34 32.05
C SER A 131 9.66 3.94 33.47
N PRO A 132 9.48 5.27 33.59
CA PRO A 132 8.25 5.75 34.24
C PRO A 132 7.46 6.78 33.42
N ALA A 133 6.15 6.81 33.72
CA ALA A 133 5.05 7.41 32.97
C ALA A 133 5.01 8.94 32.86
N SER A 134 4.36 9.43 31.80
CA SER A 134 3.57 10.70 31.74
C SER A 134 2.86 10.81 30.36
N PRO A 135 1.97 11.81 30.12
CA PRO A 135 0.52 11.87 30.36
C PRO A 135 -0.32 11.79 29.06
N PRO A 136 -1.69 11.80 29.10
CA PRO A 136 -2.50 11.59 27.90
C PRO A 136 -2.62 12.89 27.09
N ALA A 137 -2.30 12.84 25.80
CA ALA A 137 -2.54 13.93 24.88
C ALA A 137 -2.98 13.41 23.51
N GLY A 138 -4.12 13.94 23.04
CA GLY A 138 -4.37 14.13 21.61
C GLY A 138 -5.22 13.06 20.95
N SER A 139 -6.55 13.27 20.99
CA SER A 139 -7.50 12.66 20.08
C SER A 139 -7.11 12.99 18.62
N GLY A 140 -6.79 11.96 17.83
CA GLY A 140 -6.41 12.06 16.43
C GLY A 140 -6.79 10.77 15.71
N LEU A 141 -8.03 10.70 15.24
CA LEU A 141 -8.56 9.63 14.42
C LEU A 141 -7.88 9.60 13.03
N SER A 142 -6.87 8.75 12.82
CA SER A 142 -6.66 8.06 11.52
C SER A 142 -5.62 6.93 11.59
N ALA A 143 -6.11 5.71 11.88
CA ALA A 143 -5.47 4.45 11.53
C ALA A 143 -6.52 3.32 11.59
N LEU A 144 -6.88 2.75 10.44
CA LEU A 144 -7.90 1.71 10.33
C LEU A 144 -7.39 0.33 10.76
N VAL A 145 -6.08 0.07 10.57
CA VAL A 145 -5.38 -1.12 11.04
C VAL A 145 -4.04 -0.76 11.69
N SER A 146 -3.61 -1.59 12.64
CA SER A 146 -2.34 -1.46 13.36
C SER A 146 -1.51 -2.73 13.20
N GLN A 147 -0.25 -2.59 12.77
CA GLN A 147 0.65 -3.72 12.57
C GLN A 147 1.77 -3.79 13.61
N HIS A 148 2.11 -5.00 14.04
CA HIS A 148 3.21 -5.26 14.98
C HIS A 148 3.93 -6.58 14.63
N PRO A 149 5.27 -6.64 14.65
CA PRO A 149 6.19 -5.53 14.92
C PRO A 149 6.30 -4.58 13.72
N SER A 150 6.61 -3.31 13.98
CA SER A 150 6.88 -2.33 12.91
C SER A 150 8.23 -2.58 12.21
N ARG A 151 9.18 -3.21 12.91
CA ARG A 151 10.47 -3.65 12.39
C ARG A 151 10.92 -4.90 13.11
N ALA A 152 11.38 -5.89 12.35
CA ALA A 152 12.02 -7.09 12.87
C ALA A 152 13.37 -7.29 12.20
N ILE A 153 14.39 -7.64 12.99
CA ILE A 153 15.70 -8.08 12.49
C ILE A 153 15.89 -9.49 12.99
N CYS A 154 15.87 -10.44 12.07
CA CYS A 154 15.91 -11.87 12.38
C CYS A 154 17.20 -12.50 11.85
N LYS A 155 17.66 -13.55 12.51
CA LYS A 155 18.72 -14.41 11.98
C LYS A 155 18.14 -15.31 10.89
N SER A 156 18.99 -15.71 9.93
CA SER A 156 18.59 -16.68 8.91
C SER A 156 18.10 -17.97 9.58
N GLY A 157 17.01 -18.54 9.08
CA GLY A 157 16.37 -19.74 9.64
C GLY A 157 15.36 -19.49 10.75
N ALA A 158 15.28 -18.27 11.31
CA ALA A 158 14.25 -17.92 12.28
C ALA A 158 12.86 -17.80 11.61
N SER A 159 11.82 -17.69 12.42
CA SER A 159 10.47 -17.32 11.97
C SER A 159 10.05 -16.01 12.62
N VAL A 160 9.31 -15.18 11.89
CA VAL A 160 8.77 -13.91 12.41
C VAL A 160 7.29 -13.81 12.09
N THR A 161 6.50 -13.43 13.09
CA THR A 161 5.05 -13.22 12.93
C THR A 161 4.73 -11.74 12.98
N ILE A 162 4.03 -11.29 11.95
CA ILE A 162 3.53 -9.93 11.80
C ILE A 162 2.03 -9.99 12.05
N GLN A 163 1.58 -9.25 13.04
CA GLN A 163 0.20 -9.12 13.47
C GLN A 163 -0.41 -7.87 12.88
N CYS A 164 -1.68 -7.93 12.54
CA CYS A 164 -2.48 -6.82 12.05
C CYS A 164 -3.81 -6.80 12.79
N ARG A 165 -4.14 -5.66 13.40
CA ARG A 165 -5.37 -5.44 14.16
C ARG A 165 -6.19 -4.33 13.54
N SER A 166 -7.41 -4.60 13.11
CA SER A 166 -8.38 -3.55 12.76
C SER A 166 -9.09 -3.11 14.03
N GLY A 167 -8.96 -1.83 14.40
CA GLY A 167 -9.44 -1.31 15.67
C GLY A 167 -10.98 -1.33 15.74
N THR A 168 -11.62 -0.33 15.14
CA THR A 168 -13.09 -0.19 15.10
C THR A 168 -13.75 -0.85 13.90
N LEU A 169 -12.96 -1.29 12.91
CA LEU A 169 -13.46 -1.92 11.71
C LEU A 169 -13.56 -3.44 11.86
N GLN A 170 -14.73 -3.97 11.55
CA GLN A 170 -14.97 -5.40 11.38
C GLN A 170 -14.69 -5.77 9.93
N ALA A 171 -13.61 -6.49 9.68
CA ALA A 171 -13.21 -6.88 8.34
C ALA A 171 -13.39 -8.37 8.10
N THR A 172 -14.20 -8.73 7.11
CA THR A 172 -14.41 -10.13 6.71
C THR A 172 -13.28 -10.68 5.87
N THR A 173 -12.56 -9.82 5.15
CA THR A 173 -11.45 -10.23 4.27
C THR A 173 -10.20 -9.45 4.64
N ALA A 174 -9.09 -10.18 4.74
CA ALA A 174 -7.75 -9.65 4.94
C ALA A 174 -6.83 -10.02 3.78
N TYR A 175 -5.88 -9.13 3.49
CA TYR A 175 -4.92 -9.23 2.41
C TYR A 175 -3.52 -8.99 2.98
N TRP A 176 -2.56 -9.82 2.61
CA TRP A 176 -1.16 -9.67 2.99
C TRP A 176 -0.30 -9.43 1.77
N TYR A 177 0.52 -8.39 1.83
CA TYR A 177 1.42 -7.98 0.76
C TYR A 177 2.85 -7.90 1.26
N HIS A 178 3.79 -7.93 0.33
CA HIS A 178 5.13 -7.42 0.58
C HIS A 178 5.60 -6.46 -0.51
N GLN A 179 6.65 -5.70 -0.18
CA GLN A 179 7.28 -4.76 -1.09
C GLN A 179 8.79 -4.86 -0.96
N PHE A 180 9.44 -5.31 -2.02
CA PHE A 180 10.89 -5.24 -2.13
C PHE A 180 11.34 -3.81 -2.51
N PRO A 181 12.60 -3.43 -2.20
CA PRO A 181 13.14 -2.15 -2.60
C PRO A 181 12.96 -1.91 -4.11
N LYS A 182 12.38 -0.76 -4.46
CA LYS A 182 12.10 -0.33 -5.85
C LYS A 182 11.10 -1.20 -6.62
N GLN A 183 10.32 -2.03 -5.92
CA GLN A 183 9.21 -2.78 -6.49
C GLN A 183 7.87 -2.25 -5.98
N GLY A 184 6.79 -2.61 -6.69
CA GLY A 184 5.42 -2.37 -6.23
C GLY A 184 5.05 -3.29 -5.06
N LEU A 185 3.85 -3.08 -4.52
CA LEU A 185 3.23 -4.05 -3.61
C LEU A 185 2.91 -5.31 -4.40
N VAL A 186 3.28 -6.47 -3.87
CA VAL A 186 2.93 -7.78 -4.43
C VAL A 186 2.09 -8.52 -3.39
N LEU A 187 0.92 -9.01 -3.82
CA LEU A 187 0.00 -9.78 -2.97
C LEU A 187 0.58 -11.17 -2.69
N ILE A 188 0.61 -11.56 -1.42
CA ILE A 188 1.05 -12.88 -0.96
C ILE A 188 -0.17 -13.80 -0.81
N ALA A 189 -1.17 -13.33 -0.06
CA ALA A 189 -2.31 -14.16 0.33
C ALA A 189 -3.53 -13.32 0.71
N THR A 190 -4.70 -13.92 0.52
CA THR A 190 -6.01 -13.41 0.94
C THR A 190 -6.68 -14.41 1.88
N SER A 191 -7.30 -13.95 2.95
CA SER A 191 -8.01 -14.81 3.91
C SER A 191 -9.34 -14.21 4.32
N ASN A 192 -10.40 -15.01 4.24
CA ASN A 192 -11.66 -14.68 4.90
C ASN A 192 -11.60 -15.07 6.39
N GLU A 193 -12.35 -14.37 7.21
CA GLU A 193 -12.46 -14.67 8.63
C GLU A 193 -12.88 -16.14 8.86
N GLY A 194 -12.21 -16.79 9.81
CA GLY A 194 -12.45 -18.20 10.16
C GLY A 194 -12.04 -19.22 9.10
N SER A 195 -11.49 -18.77 7.96
CA SER A 195 -11.14 -19.63 6.82
C SER A 195 -9.64 -19.72 6.60
N ASP A 196 -9.22 -20.77 5.88
CA ASP A 196 -7.86 -20.87 5.37
C ASP A 196 -7.58 -19.80 4.32
N ALA A 197 -6.32 -19.35 4.25
CA ALA A 197 -5.88 -18.36 3.27
C ALA A 197 -5.65 -18.99 1.88
N THR A 198 -5.97 -18.20 0.86
CA THR A 198 -5.63 -18.44 -0.55
C THR A 198 -4.36 -17.69 -0.89
N TYR A 199 -3.44 -18.32 -1.63
CA TYR A 199 -2.11 -17.77 -1.94
C TYR A 199 -1.97 -17.45 -3.43
N GLU A 200 -1.24 -16.38 -3.72
CA GLU A 200 -0.85 -16.04 -5.08
C GLU A 200 0.23 -16.99 -5.61
N GLN A 201 0.41 -17.00 -6.94
CA GLN A 201 1.39 -17.86 -7.58
C GLN A 201 2.81 -17.58 -7.06
N GLY A 202 3.51 -18.63 -6.61
CA GLY A 202 4.86 -18.52 -6.04
C GLY A 202 4.89 -18.36 -4.51
N TYR A 203 3.73 -18.23 -3.87
CA TYR A 203 3.60 -18.18 -2.40
C TYR A 203 2.94 -19.45 -1.88
N THR A 204 3.31 -19.86 -0.66
CA THR A 204 2.80 -21.10 -0.06
C THR A 204 2.50 -20.93 1.42
N LYS A 205 1.51 -21.68 1.92
CA LYS A 205 1.18 -21.77 3.36
C LYS A 205 2.35 -22.22 4.22
N ALA A 206 3.28 -23.02 3.69
CA ALA A 206 4.45 -23.46 4.43
C ALA A 206 5.44 -22.31 4.72
N LYS A 207 5.64 -21.42 3.74
CA LYS A 207 6.54 -20.26 3.85
C LYS A 207 5.87 -19.06 4.54
N TYR A 208 4.60 -18.85 4.23
CA TYR A 208 3.82 -17.67 4.61
C TYR A 208 2.53 -18.03 5.36
N PRO A 209 2.54 -18.79 6.49
CA PRO A 209 1.30 -19.12 7.18
C PRO A 209 0.49 -17.87 7.56
N VAL A 210 -0.76 -17.80 7.12
CA VAL A 210 -1.72 -16.76 7.48
C VAL A 210 -2.78 -17.32 8.44
N SER A 211 -3.13 -16.54 9.46
CA SER A 211 -4.23 -16.83 10.39
C SER A 211 -5.14 -15.61 10.51
N HIS A 212 -6.44 -15.80 10.24
CA HIS A 212 -7.49 -14.77 10.33
C HIS A 212 -8.67 -15.28 11.19
N PRO A 213 -8.49 -15.40 12.52
CA PRO A 213 -9.45 -16.08 13.38
C PRO A 213 -10.68 -15.23 13.76
N ASN A 214 -10.67 -13.92 13.53
CA ASN A 214 -11.80 -13.04 13.80
C ASN A 214 -11.68 -11.73 13.01
N LEU A 215 -12.78 -10.97 12.97
CA LEU A 215 -12.94 -9.73 12.18
C LEU A 215 -12.01 -8.57 12.57
N THR A 216 -11.25 -8.69 13.66
CA THR A 216 -10.37 -7.63 14.18
C THR A 216 -8.89 -7.98 14.15
N PHE A 217 -8.54 -9.21 13.77
CA PHE A 217 -7.18 -9.71 13.89
C PHE A 217 -6.81 -10.66 12.75
N THR A 218 -5.69 -10.38 12.10
CA THR A 218 -5.03 -11.26 11.15
C THR A 218 -3.53 -11.26 11.38
N SER A 219 -2.86 -12.35 11.04
CA SER A 219 -1.41 -12.45 11.14
C SER A 219 -0.81 -13.21 9.97
N LEU A 220 0.40 -12.82 9.60
CA LEU A 220 1.25 -13.50 8.63
C LEU A 220 2.56 -13.86 9.31
N MET A 221 2.96 -15.12 9.19
CA MET A 221 4.28 -15.57 9.62
C MET A 221 5.18 -15.78 8.41
N VAL A 222 6.43 -15.34 8.48
CA VAL A 222 7.48 -15.69 7.52
C VAL A 222 8.33 -16.76 8.18
N THR A 223 8.29 -17.99 7.68
CA THR A 223 9.05 -19.13 8.23
C THR A 223 10.42 -19.24 7.56
N ASN A 224 11.39 -19.82 8.27
CA ASN A 224 12.74 -20.08 7.76
C ASN A 224 13.30 -18.87 6.98
N VAL A 225 13.35 -17.72 7.64
CA VAL A 225 13.69 -16.42 7.05
C VAL A 225 15.06 -16.48 6.38
N HIS A 226 15.14 -15.98 5.16
CA HIS A 226 16.35 -15.84 4.36
C HIS A 226 16.60 -14.34 4.08
N PRO A 227 17.85 -13.88 3.86
CA PRO A 227 18.11 -12.48 3.49
C PRO A 227 17.27 -11.97 2.31
N ALA A 228 16.90 -12.86 1.38
CA ALA A 228 16.03 -12.55 0.24
C ALA A 228 14.58 -12.22 0.63
N ASP A 229 14.12 -12.61 1.82
CA ASP A 229 12.77 -12.29 2.34
C ASP A 229 12.70 -10.89 2.97
N SER A 230 13.81 -10.14 2.94
CA SER A 230 13.91 -8.79 3.51
C SER A 230 13.12 -7.80 2.66
N SER A 231 11.88 -7.56 3.08
CA SER A 231 10.95 -6.64 2.45
C SER A 231 10.11 -5.92 3.50
N LEU A 232 9.39 -4.89 3.07
CA LEU A 232 8.29 -4.36 3.86
C LEU A 232 7.08 -5.29 3.71
N TYR A 233 6.38 -5.55 4.81
CA TYR A 233 5.19 -6.40 4.83
C TYR A 233 4.00 -5.60 5.32
N PHE A 234 2.85 -5.89 4.71
CA PHE A 234 1.70 -5.03 4.79
C PHE A 234 0.40 -5.83 4.85
N CYS A 235 -0.50 -5.36 5.68
CA CYS A 235 -1.85 -5.87 5.85
C CYS A 235 -2.86 -4.86 5.32
N GLY A 236 -3.76 -5.33 4.47
CA GLY A 236 -4.98 -4.63 4.06
C GLY A 236 -6.20 -5.40 4.55
N VAL A 237 -7.29 -4.70 4.84
CA VAL A 237 -8.55 -5.31 5.25
C VAL A 237 -9.73 -4.65 4.52
N ARG A 238 -10.76 -5.43 4.20
CA ARG A 238 -12.01 -4.94 3.60
C ARG A 238 -13.09 -4.81 4.66
N ASP A 239 -13.67 -3.62 4.75
CA ASP A 239 -14.76 -3.30 5.68
C ASP A 239 -16.06 -4.03 5.28
N THR A 240 -16.81 -4.48 6.29
CA THR A 240 -18.15 -5.06 6.16
C THR A 240 -19.25 -4.02 5.93
N ALA A 241 -19.02 -2.75 6.25
CA ALA A 241 -20.04 -1.70 6.19
C ALA A 241 -20.48 -1.28 4.77
N LEU A 242 -19.73 -1.60 3.72
CA LEU A 242 -20.13 -1.30 2.32
C LEU A 242 -21.05 -2.37 1.70
N GLY A 243 -21.51 -3.36 2.49
CA GLY A 243 -22.39 -4.43 2.05
C GLY A 243 -23.87 -4.29 2.44
N ARG A 244 -24.29 -3.23 3.14
CA ARG A 244 -25.72 -2.93 3.35
C ARG A 244 -26.17 -1.81 2.43
N ASP A 245 -27.09 -2.19 1.55
CA ASP A 245 -27.95 -1.40 0.71
C ASP A 245 -28.45 -0.11 1.42
N GLU A 246 -27.72 1.00 1.30
CA GLU A 246 -28.29 2.34 1.45
C GLU A 246 -28.67 2.85 0.06
N ARG A 247 -29.77 2.32 -0.46
CA ARG A 247 -30.57 3.01 -1.47
C ARG A 247 -31.03 4.33 -0.83
N PRO A 248 -30.59 5.52 -1.28
CA PRO A 248 -31.09 6.76 -0.73
C PRO A 248 -32.60 6.81 -1.01
N LYS A 249 -33.41 6.84 0.05
CA LYS A 249 -34.82 7.20 -0.10
C LYS A 249 -34.85 8.64 -0.60
N GLN A 250 -35.35 8.83 -1.81
CA GLN A 250 -35.75 10.14 -2.32
C GLN A 250 -36.87 10.66 -1.39
N GLU A 251 -36.63 11.77 -0.70
CA GLU A 251 -37.68 12.50 0.01
C GLU A 251 -38.39 13.42 -1.00
N PRO A 252 -39.72 13.37 -1.12
CA PRO A 252 -40.44 14.16 -2.11
C PRO A 252 -40.67 15.59 -1.61
N LEU A 253 -40.47 16.54 -2.50
CA LEU A 253 -41.21 17.80 -2.57
C LEU A 253 -41.77 17.93 -3.98
#